data_AF-A0A7K2VN54-F1
#
_entry.id   AF-A0A7K2VN54-F1
#
_cell.length_a   1.000
_cell.length_b   1.000
_cell.length_c   1.000
_cell.angle_alpha   90.00
_cell.angle_beta   90.00
_cell.angle_gamma   90.00
#
_symmetry.space_group_name_H-M   'P 1'
#
loop_
_entity.id
_entity.type
_entity.pdbx_description
1 polymer ?
#
loop_
_entity_poly.entity_id
_entity_poly.type
_entity_poly.pdbx_seq_one_letter_code
_entity_poly.pdbx_strand_id
1 'polypeptide(L)'
;MTLSVEMLPESTLRDAIGLLVRLIESAGALIIFIGAVWAFVQFVRAGMRGRGKVAGFNRIRLSLGQFLVLGLEFQLAGDVLRTAVAPSFAEIGQLAAIAAIQTALNYFLGREIAQERAEIERSETTPPPGAKGLPT
;
A
#
# COMPACT_ATOMS: atom_id res chain seq x y z
N MET A 1 -9.68 -47.07 10.01
CA MET A 1 -8.58 -46.16 9.64
C MET A 1 -9.11 -44.74 9.44
N THR A 2 -9.77 -44.17 10.45
CA THR A 2 -10.41 -42.84 10.38
C THR A 2 -10.23 -42.02 11.68
N LEU A 3 -9.35 -42.46 12.59
CA LEU A 3 -9.21 -41.90 13.95
C LEU A 3 -7.90 -41.15 14.20
N SER A 4 -7.18 -40.74 13.14
CA SER A 4 -5.93 -39.97 13.27
C SER A 4 -6.11 -38.48 12.95
N VAL A 5 -7.31 -38.05 12.54
CA VAL A 5 -7.60 -36.64 12.17
C VAL A 5 -8.17 -35.84 13.36
N GLU A 6 -8.66 -36.49 14.42
CA GLU A 6 -9.22 -35.85 15.62
C GLU A 6 -8.19 -35.45 16.70
N MET A 7 -6.89 -35.71 16.50
CA MET A 7 -5.83 -35.48 17.49
C MET A 7 -4.81 -34.42 17.06
N LEU A 8 -5.19 -33.47 16.21
CA LEU A 8 -4.46 -32.21 16.07
C LEU A 8 -5.17 -31.18 16.96
N PRO A 9 -4.55 -30.75 18.09
CA PRO A 9 -5.12 -29.70 18.91
C PRO A 9 -5.38 -28.47 18.04
N GLU A 10 -6.58 -27.90 18.09
CA GLU A 10 -6.88 -26.65 17.35
C GLU A 10 -5.89 -25.53 17.69
N SER A 11 -5.29 -25.57 18.88
CA SER A 11 -4.19 -24.70 19.30
C SER A 11 -2.93 -24.87 18.47
N THR A 12 -2.51 -26.11 18.18
CA THR A 12 -1.32 -26.39 17.36
C THR A 12 -1.51 -25.91 15.92
N LEU A 13 -2.71 -26.06 15.37
CA LEU A 13 -3.04 -25.54 14.05
C LEU A 13 -3.00 -24.00 14.02
N ARG A 14 -3.59 -23.33 15.02
CA ARG A 14 -3.57 -21.86 15.15
C ARG A 14 -2.15 -21.33 15.34
N ASP A 15 -1.34 -21.96 16.19
CA ASP A 15 0.05 -21.56 16.44
C ASP A 15 0.93 -21.76 15.19
N ALA A 16 0.75 -22.88 14.49
CA ALA A 16 1.48 -23.17 13.26
C ALA A 16 1.15 -22.15 12.17
N ILE A 17 -0.13 -21.80 12.00
CA ILE A 17 -0.56 -20.80 11.02
C ILE A 17 -0.08 -19.41 11.44
N GLY A 18 -0.17 -19.05 12.73
CA GLY A 18 0.35 -17.78 13.23
C GLY A 18 1.85 -17.61 12.98
N LEU A 19 2.63 -18.69 13.13
CA LEU A 19 4.04 -18.71 12.73
C LEU A 19 4.21 -18.51 11.22
N LEU A 20 3.39 -19.19 10.42
CA LEU A 20 3.43 -19.11 8.96
C LEU A 20 3.11 -17.70 8.45
N VAL A 21 2.07 -17.04 9.00
CA VAL A 21 1.73 -15.64 8.73
C VAL A 21 2.92 -14.73 9.04
N ARG A 22 3.50 -14.85 10.24
CA ARG A 22 4.66 -14.02 10.63
C ARG A 22 5.86 -14.23 9.70
N LEU A 23 6.12 -15.45 9.28
CA LEU A 23 7.21 -15.77 8.35
C LEU A 23 6.96 -15.15 6.97
N ILE A 24 5.74 -15.26 6.46
CA ILE A 24 5.33 -14.66 5.17
C ILE A 24 5.44 -13.13 5.23
N GLU A 25 4.87 -12.50 6.26
CA GLU A 25 4.92 -11.05 6.47
C GLU A 25 6.37 -10.55 6.59
N SER A 26 7.20 -11.28 7.35
CA SER A 26 8.63 -10.96 7.51
C SER A 26 9.39 -11.10 6.20
N ALA A 27 9.09 -12.12 5.40
CA ALA A 27 9.69 -12.30 4.09
C ALA A 27 9.31 -11.13 3.15
N GLY A 28 8.03 -10.75 3.11
CA GLY A 28 7.57 -9.60 2.32
C GLY A 28 8.24 -8.29 2.75
N ALA A 29 8.33 -8.04 4.06
CA ALA A 29 9.03 -6.88 4.62
C ALA A 29 10.51 -6.88 4.27
N LEU A 30 11.18 -8.03 4.32
CA LEU A 30 12.58 -8.17 3.96
C LEU A 30 12.82 -7.90 2.46
N ILE A 31 11.94 -8.38 1.58
CA ILE A 31 12.02 -8.13 0.13
C ILE A 31 11.90 -6.63 -0.15
N ILE A 32 10.93 -5.95 0.47
CA ILE A 32 10.75 -4.49 0.34
C ILE A 32 12.00 -3.76 0.85
N PHE A 33 12.50 -4.15 2.01
CA PHE A 33 13.67 -3.53 2.62
C PHE A 33 14.92 -3.66 1.73
N ILE A 34 15.19 -4.86 1.21
CA ILE A 34 16.30 -5.11 0.28
C ILE A 34 16.16 -4.23 -0.98
N GLY A 35 14.98 -4.20 -1.57
CA GLY A 35 14.70 -3.37 -2.75
C GLY A 35 14.92 -1.88 -2.48
N ALA A 36 14.47 -1.38 -1.33
CA ALA A 36 14.64 0.00 -0.90
C ALA A 36 16.11 0.37 -0.67
N VAL A 37 16.86 -0.47 0.05
CA VAL A 37 18.30 -0.27 0.28
C VAL A 37 19.06 -0.27 -1.05
N TRP A 38 18.77 -1.24 -1.92
CA TRP A 38 19.37 -1.30 -3.24
C TRP A 38 19.09 -0.04 -4.07
N ALA A 39 17.83 0.40 -4.11
CA ALA A 39 17.42 1.59 -4.86
C ALA A 39 18.08 2.86 -4.31
N PHE A 40 18.18 2.99 -2.98
CA PHE A 40 18.84 4.11 -2.31
C PHE A 40 20.33 4.17 -2.65
N VAL A 41 21.05 3.05 -2.55
CA VAL A 41 22.48 2.99 -2.91
C VAL A 41 22.69 3.40 -4.37
N GLN A 42 21.85 2.92 -5.29
CA GLN A 42 21.96 3.25 -6.70
C GLN A 42 21.62 4.72 -6.98
N PHE A 43 20.64 5.27 -6.28
CA PHE A 43 20.28 6.69 -6.34
C PHE A 43 21.46 7.57 -5.91
N VAL A 44 22.07 7.29 -4.76
CA VAL A 44 23.22 8.05 -4.24
C VAL A 44 24.42 7.94 -5.18
N ARG A 45 24.74 6.74 -5.68
CA ARG A 45 25.83 6.53 -6.66
C ARG A 45 25.59 7.24 -7.99
N ALA A 46 24.35 7.35 -8.45
CA ALA A 46 23.99 8.09 -9.64
C ALA A 46 24.10 9.61 -9.42
N GLY A 47 23.65 10.11 -8.26
CA GLY A 47 23.75 11.52 -7.88
C GLY A 47 25.19 12.01 -7.75
N MET A 48 26.09 11.21 -7.15
CA MET A 48 27.50 11.56 -7.01
C MET A 48 28.29 11.59 -8.33
N ARG A 49 27.80 10.96 -9.41
CA ARG A 49 28.49 10.89 -10.72
C ARG A 49 28.13 12.03 -11.69
N GLY A 50 27.28 12.98 -11.27
CA GLY A 50 27.23 14.34 -11.81
C GLY A 50 26.82 14.56 -13.28
N ARG A 51 26.44 13.56 -14.06
CA ARG A 51 25.95 13.79 -15.44
C ARG A 51 24.74 12.92 -15.79
N GLY A 52 23.73 13.59 -16.32
CA GLY A 52 22.36 13.12 -16.42
C GLY A 52 22.15 11.78 -17.11
N LYS A 53 21.05 11.15 -16.73
CA LYS A 53 20.22 10.26 -17.55
C LYS A 53 18.95 9.99 -16.75
N VAL A 54 17.88 10.69 -17.12
CA VAL A 54 16.49 10.42 -16.69
C VAL A 54 16.17 8.91 -16.84
N ALA A 55 16.78 8.24 -17.84
CA ALA A 55 16.72 6.81 -18.06
C ALA A 55 17.25 5.95 -16.88
N GLY A 56 18.28 6.39 -16.16
CA GLY A 56 18.84 5.68 -15.01
C GLY A 56 17.91 5.69 -13.80
N PHE A 57 17.27 6.84 -13.54
CA PHE A 57 16.26 6.98 -12.49
C PHE A 57 15.01 6.15 -12.77
N ASN A 58 14.56 6.12 -14.03
CA ASN A 58 13.42 5.30 -14.41
C ASN A 58 13.69 3.82 -14.16
N ARG A 59 14.91 3.34 -14.47
CA ARG A 59 15.30 1.94 -14.21
C ARG A 59 15.35 1.62 -12.72
N ILE A 60 15.89 2.51 -11.87
CA ILE A 60 15.90 2.33 -10.41
C ILE A 60 14.46 2.26 -9.88
N ARG A 61 13.57 3.15 -10.33
CA ARG A 61 12.14 3.14 -9.96
C ARG A 61 11.43 1.86 -10.39
N LEU A 62 11.64 1.41 -11.63
CA LEU A 62 11.06 0.17 -12.14
C LEU A 62 11.50 -1.05 -11.32
N SER A 63 12.79 -1.17 -11.03
CA SER A 63 13.31 -2.26 -10.19
C SER A 63 12.79 -2.18 -8.76
N LEU A 64 12.75 -1.00 -8.14
CA LEU A 64 12.12 -0.83 -6.82
C LEU A 64 10.64 -1.23 -6.84
N GLY A 65 9.91 -0.85 -7.88
CA GLY A 65 8.51 -1.24 -8.08
C GLY A 65 8.33 -2.77 -8.09
N GLN A 66 9.25 -3.52 -8.73
CA GLN A 66 9.21 -4.99 -8.72
C GLN A 66 9.38 -5.56 -7.31
N PHE A 67 10.31 -5.04 -6.50
CA PHE A 67 10.47 -5.46 -5.10
C PHE A 67 9.24 -5.11 -4.25
N LEU A 68 8.64 -3.94 -4.46
CA LEU A 68 7.44 -3.53 -3.75
C LEU A 68 6.26 -4.44 -4.08
N VAL A 69 6.01 -4.70 -5.37
CA VAL A 69 4.93 -5.59 -5.81
C VAL A 69 5.11 -6.98 -5.21
N LEU A 70 6.31 -7.55 -5.32
CA LEU A 70 6.59 -8.87 -4.77
C LEU A 70 6.40 -8.91 -3.24
N GLY A 71 6.91 -7.90 -2.52
CA GLY A 71 6.72 -7.85 -1.07
C GLY A 71 5.25 -7.69 -0.65
N LEU A 72 4.47 -6.94 -1.41
CA LEU A 72 3.02 -6.78 -1.20
C LEU A 72 2.25 -8.06 -1.49
N GLU A 73 2.65 -8.84 -2.51
CA GLU A 73 2.05 -10.17 -2.76
C GLU A 73 2.25 -11.11 -1.57
N PHE A 74 3.43 -11.08 -0.94
CA PHE A 74 3.69 -11.83 0.29
C PHE A 74 2.84 -11.31 1.46
N GLN A 75 2.80 -10.01 1.71
CA GLN A 75 1.97 -9.44 2.78
C GLN A 75 0.48 -9.78 2.59
N LEU A 76 -0.03 -9.69 1.36
CA LEU A 76 -1.39 -10.09 1.00
C LEU A 76 -1.62 -11.58 1.28
N ALA A 77 -0.66 -12.45 0.98
CA ALA A 77 -0.78 -13.87 1.30
C ALA A 77 -0.88 -14.11 2.82
N GLY A 78 -0.15 -13.33 3.63
CA GLY A 78 -0.27 -13.33 5.09
C GLY A 78 -1.67 -12.92 5.57
N ASP A 79 -2.22 -11.84 5.00
CA ASP A 79 -3.57 -11.36 5.32
C ASP A 79 -4.67 -12.35 4.90
N VAL A 80 -4.55 -12.97 3.71
CA VAL A 80 -5.46 -14.03 3.25
C VAL A 80 -5.41 -15.23 4.21
N LEU A 81 -4.21 -15.65 4.62
CA LEU A 81 -4.06 -16.76 5.56
C LEU A 81 -4.66 -16.44 6.93
N ARG A 82 -4.53 -15.19 7.40
CA ARG A 82 -5.12 -14.71 8.67
C ARG A 82 -6.65 -14.74 8.62
N THR A 83 -7.24 -14.34 7.49
CA THR A 83 -8.70 -14.33 7.30
C THR A 83 -9.29 -15.72 7.10
N ALA A 84 -8.52 -16.67 6.58
CA ALA A 84 -8.98 -18.04 6.30
C ALA A 84 -9.18 -18.94 7.54
N VAL A 85 -8.60 -18.59 8.70
CA VAL A 85 -8.41 -19.55 9.82
C VAL A 85 -9.40 -19.38 10.98
N ALA A 86 -10.53 -18.70 10.73
CA ALA A 86 -11.59 -18.44 11.71
C ALA A 86 -11.10 -17.57 12.89
N PRO A 87 -11.46 -16.27 12.93
CA PRO A 87 -10.80 -15.31 13.78
C PRO A 87 -11.28 -15.44 15.22
N SER A 88 -10.41 -15.19 16.19
CA SER A 88 -10.90 -14.77 17.51
C SER A 88 -11.67 -13.45 17.36
N PHE A 89 -12.69 -13.21 18.20
CA PHE A 89 -13.43 -11.92 18.19
C PHE A 89 -12.49 -10.70 18.34
N ALA A 90 -11.34 -10.87 18.99
CA ALA A 90 -10.30 -9.85 19.12
C ALA A 90 -9.59 -9.56 17.78
N GLU A 91 -9.30 -10.57 16.96
CA GLU A 91 -8.68 -10.42 15.65
C GLU A 91 -9.65 -9.85 14.61
N ILE A 92 -10.93 -10.23 14.66
CA ILE A 92 -11.99 -9.53 13.90
C ILE A 92 -12.03 -8.06 14.29
N GLY A 93 -11.98 -7.76 15.59
CA GLY A 93 -11.98 -6.39 16.11
C GLY A 93 -10.79 -5.56 15.59
N GLN A 94 -9.59 -6.11 15.58
CA GLN A 94 -8.41 -5.43 15.04
C GLN A 94 -8.50 -5.19 13.54
N LEU A 95 -8.92 -6.21 12.78
CA LEU A 95 -9.06 -6.08 11.32
C LEU A 95 -10.14 -5.06 10.95
N ALA A 96 -11.28 -5.08 11.66
CA ALA A 96 -12.35 -4.11 11.49
C ALA A 96 -11.89 -2.68 11.84
N ALA A 97 -11.08 -2.52 12.90
CA ALA A 97 -10.52 -1.22 13.27
C ALA A 97 -9.57 -0.67 12.19
N ILE A 98 -8.66 -1.49 11.66
CA ILE A 98 -7.75 -1.08 10.58
C ILE A 98 -8.55 -0.69 9.32
N ALA A 99 -9.51 -1.53 8.91
CA ALA A 99 -10.35 -1.28 7.74
C ALA A 99 -11.20 0.01 7.90
N ALA A 100 -11.72 0.27 9.10
CA ALA A 100 -12.46 1.48 9.41
C ALA A 100 -11.58 2.73 9.32
N ILE A 101 -10.38 2.70 9.89
CA ILE A 101 -9.41 3.80 9.81
C ILE A 101 -9.06 4.08 8.34
N GLN A 102 -8.76 3.03 7.58
CA GLN A 102 -8.37 3.16 6.18
C GLN A 102 -9.50 3.76 5.34
N THR A 103 -10.74 3.33 5.58
CA THR A 103 -11.93 3.86 4.91
C THR A 103 -12.16 5.32 5.28
N ALA A 104 -12.05 5.68 6.57
CA ALA A 104 -12.21 7.05 7.04
C ALA A 104 -11.17 7.99 6.43
N LEU A 105 -9.88 7.62 6.49
CA LEU A 105 -8.80 8.42 5.91
C LEU A 105 -8.94 8.60 4.40
N ASN A 106 -9.21 7.50 3.67
CA ASN A 106 -9.43 7.59 2.22
C ASN A 106 -10.64 8.45 1.87
N TYR A 107 -11.72 8.39 2.66
CA TYR A 107 -12.90 9.21 2.45
C TYR A 107 -12.61 10.71 2.66
N PHE A 108 -11.94 11.08 3.76
CA PHE A 108 -11.59 12.48 4.03
C PHE A 108 -10.66 13.05 2.95
N LEU A 109 -9.62 12.31 2.58
CA LEU A 109 -8.67 12.73 1.56
C LEU A 109 -9.35 12.89 0.20
N GLY A 110 -10.20 11.93 -0.19
CA GLY A 110 -10.96 12.01 -1.44
C GLY A 110 -11.90 13.21 -1.47
N ARG A 111 -12.51 13.56 -0.32
CA ARG A 111 -13.37 14.74 -0.20
C ARG A 111 -12.59 16.05 -0.33
N GLU A 112 -11.43 16.14 0.33
CA GLU A 112 -10.59 17.35 0.29
C GLU A 112 -10.08 17.61 -1.14
N ILE A 113 -9.61 16.57 -1.83
CA ILE A 113 -9.21 16.64 -3.25
C ILE A 113 -10.38 17.07 -4.14
N ALA A 114 -11.59 16.55 -3.89
CA ALA A 114 -12.77 16.92 -4.67
C ALA A 114 -13.17 18.39 -4.46
N GLN A 115 -13.00 18.92 -3.24
CA GLN A 115 -13.25 20.34 -2.93
C GLN A 115 -12.25 21.25 -3.63
N GLU A 116 -10.96 20.93 -3.57
CA GLU A 116 -9.90 21.71 -4.23
C GLU A 116 -10.09 21.75 -5.76
N ARG A 117 -10.44 20.62 -6.39
CA ARG A 117 -10.76 20.58 -7.83
C ARG A 117 -11.94 21.47 -8.21
N ALA A 118 -13.00 21.45 -7.41
CA ALA A 118 -14.19 22.26 -7.66
C ALA A 118 -13.93 23.76 -7.50
N GLU A 119 -12.98 24.16 -6.64
CA GLU A 119 -12.55 25.55 -6.49
C GLU A 119 -11.74 26.02 -7.70
N ILE A 120 -10.83 25.18 -8.20
CA ILE A 120 -10.03 25.46 -9.41
C ILE A 120 -10.94 25.65 -10.63
N GLU A 121 -11.89 24.75 -10.88
CA GLU A 121 -12.83 24.85 -12.02
C GLU A 121 -13.70 26.11 -11.95
N ARG A 122 -14.11 26.52 -10.74
CA ARG A 122 -14.91 27.74 -10.54
C ARG A 122 -14.08 29.02 -10.76
N SER A 123 -12.79 28.98 -10.45
CA SER A 123 -11.86 30.09 -10.71
C SER A 123 -11.58 30.28 -12.21
N GLU A 124 -11.60 29.21 -13.02
CA GLU A 124 -11.41 29.29 -14.47
C GLU A 124 -12.67 29.75 -15.24
N THR A 125 -13.87 29.53 -14.68
CA THR A 125 -15.15 29.82 -15.37
C THR A 125 -15.69 31.22 -15.11
N THR A 126 -15.06 32.04 -14.25
CA THR A 126 -15.52 33.42 -13.98
C THR A 126 -14.91 34.40 -15.00
N PRO A 127 -15.69 34.99 -15.93
CA PRO A 127 -15.17 35.98 -16.87
C PRO A 127 -14.74 37.24 -16.10
N PRO A 128 -13.68 37.94 -16.54
CA PRO A 128 -13.21 39.16 -15.88
C PRO A 128 -14.36 40.19 -15.76
N PRO A 129 -14.54 40.82 -14.59
CA PRO A 129 -15.57 41.83 -14.38
C PRO A 129 -15.20 43.07 -15.21
N GLY A 130 -15.77 43.18 -16.42
CA GLY A 130 -15.50 44.30 -17.32
C GLY A 130 -16.00 44.15 -18.76
N ALA A 131 -16.38 42.96 -19.22
CA ALA A 131 -16.86 42.75 -20.60
C ALA A 131 -18.35 43.13 -20.82
N LYS A 132 -18.83 44.20 -20.20
CA LYS A 132 -20.18 44.73 -20.45
C LYS A 132 -20.11 46.23 -20.70
N GLY A 133 -19.98 46.60 -21.97
CA GLY A 133 -20.18 47.96 -22.44
C GLY A 133 -19.25 48.38 -23.57
N LEU A 134 -19.50 47.91 -24.78
CA LEU A 134 -19.25 48.75 -25.96
C LEU A 134 -20.51 48.69 -26.85
N PRO A 135 -21.31 49.77 -26.93
CA PRO A 135 -22.38 49.89 -27.91
C PRO A 135 -21.77 50.09 -29.31
N THR A 136 -22.18 49.25 -30.26
CA THR A 136 -22.09 49.54 -31.70
C THR A 136 -23.33 50.29 -32.15
#